data_AF-A0A3M2HVY6-F1
#
_entry.id   AF-A0A3M2HVY6-F1
#
_cell.length_a   1.000
_cell.length_b   1.000
_cell.length_c   1.000
_cell.angle_alpha   90.00
_cell.angle_beta   90.00
_cell.angle_gamma   90.00
#
_symmetry.space_group_name_H-M   'P 1'
#
loop_
_entity.id
_entity.type
_entity.pdbx_description
1 polymer ?
#
loop_
_entity_poly.entity_id
_entity_poly.type
_entity_poly.pdbx_seq_one_letter_code
_entity_poly.pdbx_strand_id
1 'polypeptide(L)' 'MSRLLPVCDAIAANAARYLFAGALQALREADSDEARLRASFVLNGHLDSLWECSLLSGHEWKEANAEVYTFVWGPRP' A
#
# COMPACT_ATOMS: atom_id res chain seq x y z
N MET A 1 -17.24 5.00 -2.66
CA MET A 1 -16.39 4.12 -1.84
C MET A 1 -15.21 4.95 -1.37
N SER A 2 -14.94 4.97 -0.06
CA SER A 2 -13.89 5.80 0.51
C SER A 2 -12.54 5.43 -0.10
N ARG A 3 -11.89 6.38 -0.79
CA ARG A 3 -10.59 6.23 -1.48
C ARG A 3 -9.39 6.31 -0.52
N LEU A 4 -9.63 6.26 0.78
CA LEU A 4 -8.62 6.53 1.79
C LEU A 4 -7.89 5.24 2.17
N LEU A 5 -6.57 5.32 2.17
CA LEU A 5 -5.65 4.27 2.63
C LEU A 5 -4.85 4.88 3.81
N PRO A 6 -5.49 5.19 4.94
CA PRO A 6 -4.87 5.95 6.03
C PRO A 6 -3.59 5.34 6.62
N VAL A 7 -3.49 4.01 6.69
CA VAL A 7 -2.26 3.35 7.18
C VAL A 7 -1.14 3.53 6.15
N CYS A 8 -1.41 3.31 4.87
CA CYS A 8 -0.45 3.60 3.81
C CYS A 8 -0.10 5.10 3.75
N ASP A 9 -1.04 6.00 3.98
CA ASP A 9 -0.77 7.45 4.05
C ASP A 9 0.19 7.80 5.19
N ALA A 10 -0.02 7.21 6.37
CA ALA A 10 0.88 7.39 7.50
C ALA A 10 2.29 6.85 7.21
N ILE A 11 2.40 5.71 6.52
CA ILE A 11 3.69 5.19 6.06
C ILE A 11 4.34 6.14 5.06
N ALA A 12 3.58 6.60 4.05
CA ALA A 12 4.05 7.49 2.99
C ALA A 12 4.42 8.90 3.48
N ALA A 13 3.93 9.34 4.64
CA ALA A 13 4.24 10.65 5.22
C ALA A 13 5.73 10.85 5.54
N ASN A 14 6.52 9.76 5.66
CA ASN A 14 7.96 9.87 5.77
C ASN A 14 8.59 10.15 4.40
N ALA A 15 9.21 11.32 4.24
CA ALA A 15 9.83 11.76 2.98
C ALA A 15 10.89 10.79 2.42
N ALA A 16 11.56 10.01 3.28
CA ALA A 16 12.52 8.99 2.83
C ALA A 16 11.85 7.80 2.11
N ARG A 17 10.53 7.65 2.24
CA ARG A 17 9.73 6.57 1.65
C ARG A 17 9.07 7.00 0.33
N TYR A 18 9.72 7.87 -0.43
CA TYR A 18 9.19 8.43 -1.68
C TYR A 18 8.84 7.37 -2.75
N LEU A 19 9.56 6.24 -2.79
CA LEU A 19 9.22 5.11 -3.68
C LEU A 19 7.88 4.46 -3.29
N PHE A 20 7.67 4.24 -1.99
CA PHE A 20 6.39 3.74 -1.47
C PHE A 20 5.27 4.75 -1.74
N ALA A 21 5.50 6.04 -1.50
CA ALA A 21 4.52 7.11 -1.77
C ALA A 21 4.15 7.18 -3.26
N GLY A 22 5.12 7.04 -4.17
CA GLY A 22 4.88 6.98 -5.61
C GLY A 22 4.05 5.76 -6.02
N ALA A 23 4.37 4.58 -5.48
CA ALA A 23 3.58 3.37 -5.73
C ALA A 23 2.14 3.48 -5.19
N LEU A 24 1.96 4.13 -4.04
CA LEU A 24 0.64 4.39 -3.46
C LEU A 24 -0.19 5.30 -4.35
N GLN A 25 0.43 6.35 -4.92
CA GLN A 25 -0.24 7.23 -5.87
C GLN A 25 -0.62 6.48 -7.16
N ALA A 26 0.29 5.66 -7.70
CA ALA A 26 -0.01 4.84 -8.89
C ALA A 26 -1.19 3.88 -8.66
N LEU A 27 -1.30 3.29 -7.46
CA LEU A 27 -2.44 2.44 -7.10
C LEU A 27 -3.76 3.23 -7.08
N ARG A 28 -3.75 4.48 -6.60
CA ARG A 28 -4.92 5.36 -6.55
C ARG A 28 -5.37 5.84 -7.93
N GLU A 29 -4.43 6.03 -8.84
CA GLU A 29 -4.67 6.52 -10.20
C GLU A 29 -5.01 5.40 -11.20
N ALA A 30 -4.84 4.13 -10.80
CA ALA A 30 -5.14 2.99 -11.66
C ALA A 30 -6.61 2.97 -12.11
N ASP A 31 -6.81 2.98 -13.43
CA ASP A 31 -8.10 3.12 -14.11
C ASP A 31 -8.74 1.78 -14.54
N SER A 32 -8.00 0.68 -14.39
CA SER A 32 -8.43 -0.68 -14.73
C SER A 32 -8.06 -1.66 -13.63
N ASP A 33 -8.79 -2.78 -13.55
CA ASP A 33 -8.53 -3.82 -12.56
C ASP A 33 -7.13 -4.43 -12.72
N GLU A 34 -6.66 -4.59 -13.96
CA GLU A 34 -5.31 -5.07 -14.25
C GLU A 34 -4.24 -4.06 -13.81
N ALA A 35 -4.44 -2.76 -14.06
CA ALA A 35 -3.54 -1.72 -13.57
C ALA A 35 -3.52 -1.67 -12.04
N ARG A 36 -4.69 -1.80 -11.40
CA ARG A 36 -4.82 -1.81 -9.94
C ARG A 36 -4.11 -3.01 -9.33
N LEU A 37 -4.28 -4.20 -9.91
CA LEU A 37 -3.59 -5.41 -9.49
C LEU A 37 -2.07 -5.24 -9.58
N ARG A 38 -1.55 -4.78 -10.72
CA ARG A 38 -0.11 -4.53 -10.89
C ARG A 38 0.43 -3.50 -9.90
N ALA A 39 -0.26 -2.37 -9.74
CA ALA A 39 0.14 -1.33 -8.80
C ALA A 39 0.16 -1.85 -7.35
N SER A 40 -0.79 -2.72 -6.99
CA SER A 40 -0.83 -3.34 -5.66
C SER A 40 0.37 -4.24 -5.40
N PHE A 41 0.84 -5.00 -6.39
CA PHE A 41 2.04 -5.83 -6.24
C PHE A 41 3.30 -4.98 -6.03
N VAL A 42 3.43 -3.89 -6.78
CA VAL A 42 4.57 -2.96 -6.62
C VAL A 42 4.54 -2.32 -5.23
N LEU A 43 3.38 -1.83 -4.79
CA LEU A 43 3.23 -1.24 -3.46
C LEU A 43 3.55 -2.25 -2.35
N ASN A 44 3.05 -3.48 -2.45
CA ASN A 44 3.32 -4.54 -1.49
C ASN A 44 4.79 -4.93 -1.47
N GLY A 45 5.49 -4.97 -2.61
CA GLY A 45 6.93 -5.21 -2.64
C GLY A 45 7.72 -4.14 -1.86
N HIS A 46 7.31 -2.87 -1.94
CA HIS A 46 7.88 -1.81 -1.11
C HIS A 46 7.52 -1.97 0.37
N LEU A 47 6.28 -2.36 0.68
CA LEU A 47 5.83 -2.61 2.04
C LEU A 47 6.64 -3.75 2.70
N ASP A 48 6.84 -4.85 1.98
CA ASP A 48 7.65 -6.00 2.39
C ASP A 48 9.10 -5.57 2.63
N SER A 49 9.69 -4.81 1.70
CA SER A 49 11.07 -4.29 1.86
C SER A 49 11.23 -3.43 3.11
N LEU A 50 10.25 -2.55 3.41
CA LEU A 50 10.29 -1.71 4.61
C LEU A 50 10.23 -2.56 5.89
N TRP A 51 9.43 -3.63 5.90
CA TRP A 51 9.34 -4.55 7.03
C TRP A 51 10.62 -5.38 7.20
N GLU A 52 11.16 -5.94 6.12
CA GLU A 52 12.40 -6.73 6.11
C GLU A 52 13.61 -5.90 6.59
N CYS A 53 13.65 -4.61 6.24
CA CYS A 53 14.66 -3.67 6.73
C CYS A 53 14.39 -3.18 8.17
N SER A 54 13.38 -3.71 8.88
CA SER A 54 13.00 -3.29 10.23
C SER A 54 12.61 -1.80 10.35
N LEU A 55 12.12 -1.21 9.25
CA LEU A 55 11.62 0.17 9.19
C LEU A 55 10.11 0.28 9.45
N LEU A 56 9.43 -0.87 9.55
CA LEU A 56 8.07 -1.04 10.00
C LEU A 56 8.01 -2.23 10.97
N SER A 57 7.14 -2.13 11.97
CA SER A 57 6.76 -3.27 12.79
C SER A 57 5.93 -4.27 11.97
N GLY A 58 5.92 -5.52 12.42
CA GLY A 58 5.04 -6.53 11.82
C GLY A 58 3.55 -6.21 11.97
N HIS A 59 3.17 -5.35 12.93
CA HIS A 59 1.80 -4.87 13.08
C HIS A 59 1.44 -3.86 11.99
N GLU A 60 2.25 -2.82 11.82
CA GLU A 60 2.07 -1.80 10.76
C GLU A 60 2.05 -2.44 9.36
N TRP A 61 2.93 -3.43 9.12
CA TRP A 61 2.93 -4.18 7.87
C TRP A 61 1.60 -4.93 7.64
N LYS A 62 1.08 -5.62 8.67
CA LYS A 62 -0.20 -6.36 8.56
C LYS A 62 -1.37 -5.43 8.30
N GLU A 63 -1.44 -4.29 8.99
CA GLU A 63 -2.50 -3.31 8.83
C GLU A 63 -2.47 -2.70 7.43
N ALA A 64 -1.30 -2.27 6.96
CA ALA A 64 -1.14 -1.72 5.62
C ALA A 64 -1.49 -2.76 4.54
N ASN A 65 -1.06 -4.01 4.68
CA ASN A 65 -1.38 -5.07 3.72
C ASN A 65 -2.89 -5.37 3.69
N ALA A 66 -3.56 -5.44 4.85
CA ALA A 66 -5.01 -5.62 4.92
C ALA A 66 -5.78 -4.44 4.30
N GLU A 67 -5.27 -3.22 4.48
CA GLU A 67 -5.82 -2.00 3.90
C GLU A 67 -5.69 -2.01 2.36
N VAL A 68 -4.50 -2.31 1.83
CA VAL A 68 -4.27 -2.49 0.39
C VAL A 68 -5.19 -3.58 -0.17
N TYR A 69 -5.32 -4.70 0.54
CA TYR A 69 -6.20 -5.78 0.12
C TYR A 69 -7.65 -5.32 -0.01
N THR A 70 -8.15 -4.65 1.01
CA THR A 70 -9.52 -4.15 1.05
C THR A 70 -9.78 -3.14 -0.08
N PHE A 71 -8.79 -2.32 -0.43
CA PHE A 71 -8.89 -1.37 -1.53
C PHE A 71 -8.93 -2.06 -2.90
N VAL A 72 -8.11 -3.09 -3.12
CA VAL A 72 -8.00 -3.77 -4.42
C VAL A 72 -9.16 -4.72 -4.67
N TRP A 73 -9.49 -5.56 -3.68
CA TRP A 73 -10.42 -6.68 -3.84
C TRP A 73 -11.73 -6.52 -3.05
N GLY A 74 -11.84 -5.49 -2.21
CA GLY A 74 -12.96 -5.35 -1.27
C GLY A 74 -12.71 -6.09 0.06
N PRO A 75 -13.67 -5.99 1.01
CA PRO A 75 -13.54 -6.64 2.31
C PRO A 75 -13.41 -8.16 2.15
N ARG A 76 -12.54 -8.78 2.96
CA ARG A 76 -12.48 -10.24 3.05
C ARG A 76 -13.81 -10.78 3.60
N PRO A 77 -14.31 -11.92 3.09
CA PRO A 77 -15.47 -12.60 3.65
C PRO A 77 -15.23 -13.07 5.09
#